data_AF-A0A965N2I3-F1
#
_entry.id   AF-A0A965N2I3-F1
#
_cell.length_a   1.000
_cell.length_b   1.000
_cell.length_c   1.000
_cell.angle_alpha   90.00
_cell.angle_beta   90.00
_cell.angle_gamma   90.00
#
_symmetry.space_group_name_H-M   'P 1'
#
loop_
_entity.id
_entity.type
_entity.pdbx_description
1 polymer ?
#
loop_
_entity_poly.entity_id
_entity_poly.type
_entity_poly.pdbx_seq_one_letter_code
_entity_poly.pdbx_strand_id
1 'polypeptide(L)'
;MDSKEIEAILGGKTFEKLMHYTPSVAKEKLFHHPKHRMEEIYVHSDRNQNVLNNLERMYGTGRLGGTGYLSILPVDQGIEHSAGASFAPNPDFFDPEMIIKLAVESGCNAVASTFGVLGLYARKYAHKIPFLVKINHNQLLSYPNQHDQVLFGSVDEAYQMGAAAVGATIYFGSEESNRQITEISHAFAYAHELGMATV
;
A
#
# COMPACT_ATOMS: atom_id res chain seq x y z
N MET A 1 -12.18 17.49 15.94
CA MET A 1 -12.34 16.72 17.18
C MET A 1 -11.79 17.58 18.29
N ASP A 2 -12.61 17.88 19.28
CA ASP A 2 -12.20 18.66 20.45
C ASP A 2 -11.31 17.81 21.38
N SER A 3 -10.43 18.46 22.15
CA SER A 3 -9.52 17.76 23.07
C SER A 3 -10.27 16.90 24.09
N LYS A 4 -11.46 17.33 24.50
CA LYS A 4 -12.32 16.58 25.43
C LYS A 4 -12.91 15.31 24.82
N GLU A 5 -13.21 15.34 23.52
CA GLU A 5 -13.69 14.15 22.80
C GLU A 5 -12.57 13.11 22.69
N ILE A 6 -11.33 13.55 22.45
CA ILE A 6 -10.17 12.68 22.38
C ILE A 6 -9.88 12.05 23.75
N GLU A 7 -9.97 12.83 24.84
CA GLU A 7 -9.83 12.31 26.20
C GLU A 7 -10.90 11.27 26.55
N ALA A 8 -12.15 11.51 26.16
CA ALA A 8 -13.26 10.59 26.38
C ALA A 8 -13.07 9.24 25.66
N ILE A 9 -12.46 9.25 24.47
CA ILE A 9 -12.20 8.04 23.67
C ILE A 9 -10.98 7.27 24.21
N LEU A 10 -9.88 7.96 24.49
CA LEU A 10 -8.60 7.33 24.85
C LEU A 10 -8.50 6.95 26.33
N GLY A 11 -9.24 7.65 27.20
CA GLY A 11 -9.17 7.54 28.65
C GLY A 11 -7.91 8.18 29.23
N GLY A 12 -8.01 8.66 30.48
CA GLY A 12 -7.05 9.59 31.10
C GLY A 12 -5.57 9.22 30.93
N LYS A 13 -5.15 7.98 31.27
CA LYS A 13 -3.72 7.59 31.17
C LYS A 13 -3.18 7.61 29.74
N THR A 14 -3.98 7.22 28.76
CA THR A 14 -3.57 7.17 27.35
C THR A 14 -3.56 8.58 26.77
N PHE A 15 -4.58 9.38 27.10
CA PHE A 15 -4.67 10.77 26.72
C PHE A 15 -3.47 11.58 27.25
N GLU A 16 -3.18 11.47 28.55
CA GLU A 16 -2.04 12.14 29.19
C GLU A 16 -0.71 11.77 28.52
N LYS A 17 -0.49 10.48 28.25
CA LYS A 17 0.73 10.03 27.55
C LYS A 17 0.84 10.60 26.14
N LEU A 18 -0.27 10.70 25.40
CA LEU A 18 -0.28 11.20 24.03
C LEU A 18 -0.05 12.73 24.00
N MET A 19 -0.75 13.46 24.85
CA MET A 19 -0.73 14.93 24.86
C MET A 19 0.56 15.51 25.48
N HIS A 20 1.20 14.77 26.38
CA HIS A 20 2.48 15.15 26.99
C HIS A 20 3.67 14.36 26.44
N TYR A 21 3.48 13.63 25.33
CA TYR A 21 4.59 12.97 24.66
C TYR A 21 5.59 14.02 24.16
N THR A 22 6.82 13.95 24.67
CA THR A 22 7.93 14.73 24.14
C THR A 22 8.71 13.84 23.17
N PRO A 23 8.67 14.11 21.85
CA PRO A 23 9.39 13.30 20.88
C PRO A 23 10.89 13.41 21.08
N SER A 24 11.60 12.29 20.95
CA SER A 24 13.06 12.26 21.03
C SER A 24 13.74 13.02 19.89
N VAL A 25 13.05 13.18 18.76
CA VAL A 25 13.50 13.94 17.59
C VAL A 25 12.52 15.08 17.35
N ALA A 26 13.02 16.31 17.36
CA ALA A 26 12.21 17.51 17.10
C ALA A 26 11.63 17.47 15.69
N LYS A 27 10.41 18.00 15.53
CA LYS A 27 9.66 18.00 14.27
C LYS A 27 10.49 18.60 13.13
N GLU A 28 11.19 19.70 13.40
CA GLU A 28 11.98 20.47 12.44
C GLU A 28 13.21 19.72 11.90
N LYS A 29 13.60 18.62 12.56
CA LYS A 29 14.67 17.72 12.08
C LYS A 29 14.14 16.63 11.15
N LEU A 30 12.83 16.50 11.00
CA LEU A 30 12.21 15.53 10.11
C LEU A 30 12.00 16.14 8.74
N PHE A 31 12.22 15.34 7.70
CA PHE A 31 11.77 15.69 6.36
C PHE A 31 10.23 15.61 6.33
N HIS A 32 9.57 16.76 6.21
CA HIS A 32 8.11 16.81 6.17
C HIS A 32 7.59 16.49 4.78
N HIS A 33 6.39 15.91 4.76
CA HIS A 33 5.65 15.70 3.54
C HIS A 33 4.89 16.98 3.19
N PRO A 34 5.32 17.74 2.18
CA PRO A 34 4.62 18.95 1.79
C PRO A 34 3.27 18.59 1.17
N LYS A 35 2.34 19.54 1.27
CA LYS A 35 1.01 19.42 0.69
C LYS A 35 1.08 19.29 -0.84
N HIS A 36 1.96 20.07 -1.47
CA HIS A 36 2.18 20.11 -2.92
C HIS A 36 3.35 19.21 -3.31
N ARG A 37 3.23 17.91 -3.00
CA ARG A 37 4.34 16.95 -3.16
C ARG A 37 4.80 16.81 -4.61
N MET A 38 3.91 16.92 -5.58
CA MET A 38 4.30 16.81 -6.98
C MET A 38 5.22 17.95 -7.37
N GLU A 39 4.87 19.19 -7.00
CA GLU A 39 5.61 20.40 -7.33
C GLU A 39 6.85 20.61 -6.45
N GLU A 40 6.85 20.09 -5.22
CA GLU A 40 7.95 20.33 -4.27
C GLU A 40 8.96 19.17 -4.19
N ILE A 41 8.54 17.93 -4.47
CA ILE A 41 9.41 16.74 -4.37
C ILE A 41 9.59 16.08 -5.74
N TYR A 42 8.50 15.65 -6.36
CA TYR A 42 8.62 14.75 -7.52
C TYR A 42 9.04 15.46 -8.81
N VAL A 43 8.80 16.77 -8.95
CA VAL A 43 9.30 17.56 -10.10
C VAL A 43 10.83 17.54 -10.22
N HIS A 44 11.53 17.30 -9.12
CA HIS A 44 12.99 17.22 -9.06
C HIS A 44 13.51 15.78 -9.18
N SER A 45 12.62 14.80 -9.38
CA SER A 45 12.99 13.38 -9.51
C SER A 45 13.16 12.94 -10.96
N ASP A 46 13.62 11.71 -11.15
CA ASP A 46 13.73 11.01 -12.44
C ASP A 46 12.43 10.33 -12.88
N ARG A 47 11.32 10.53 -12.15
CA ARG A 47 10.03 9.90 -12.46
C ARG A 47 9.44 10.50 -13.72
N ASN A 48 9.10 9.65 -14.70
CA ASN A 48 8.47 10.10 -15.92
C ASN A 48 7.02 10.60 -15.66
N GLN A 49 6.47 11.32 -16.63
CA GLN A 49 5.16 11.96 -16.51
C GLN A 49 4.03 10.98 -16.19
N ASN A 50 4.07 9.74 -16.71
CA ASN A 50 3.02 8.76 -16.44
C ASN A 50 3.06 8.30 -14.97
N VAL A 51 4.26 8.11 -14.41
CA VAL A 51 4.42 7.83 -12.97
C VAL A 51 3.92 9.01 -12.14
N LEU A 52 4.24 10.25 -12.51
CA LEU A 52 3.73 11.44 -11.82
C LEU A 52 2.20 11.52 -11.86
N ASN A 53 1.57 11.18 -12.99
CA ASN A 53 0.11 11.16 -13.10
C ASN A 53 -0.52 10.12 -12.16
N ASN A 54 0.06 8.93 -12.05
CA ASN A 54 -0.44 7.90 -11.13
C ASN A 54 -0.18 8.25 -9.66
N LEU A 55 0.96 8.85 -9.35
CA LEU A 55 1.24 9.37 -8.01
C LEU A 55 0.25 10.47 -7.64
N GLU A 56 0.01 11.45 -8.51
CA GLU A 56 -0.96 12.52 -8.29
C GLU A 56 -2.36 11.95 -8.08
N ARG A 57 -2.76 10.96 -8.89
CA ARG A 57 -4.01 10.24 -8.72
C ARG A 57 -4.11 9.57 -7.34
N MET A 58 -3.04 8.92 -6.87
CA MET A 58 -3.00 8.32 -5.54
C MET A 58 -3.12 9.38 -4.43
N TYR A 59 -2.32 10.44 -4.47
CA TYR A 59 -2.35 11.50 -3.46
C TYR A 59 -3.61 12.37 -3.50
N GLY A 60 -4.32 12.42 -4.63
CA GLY A 60 -5.58 13.15 -4.80
C GLY A 60 -6.85 12.36 -4.46
N THR A 61 -6.76 11.03 -4.33
CA THR A 61 -7.94 10.18 -4.05
C THR A 61 -8.25 10.10 -2.55
N GLY A 62 -9.53 9.95 -2.19
CA GLY A 62 -9.93 9.61 -0.82
C GLY A 62 -9.90 10.79 0.16
N ARG A 63 -10.08 10.49 1.45
CA ARG A 63 -10.25 11.48 2.52
C ARG A 63 -8.99 12.32 2.76
N LEU A 64 -7.81 11.76 2.51
CA LEU A 64 -6.53 12.47 2.62
C LEU A 64 -6.10 13.12 1.29
N GLY A 65 -6.98 13.14 0.28
CA GLY A 65 -6.75 13.78 -1.01
C GLY A 65 -6.21 15.20 -0.87
N GLY A 66 -5.08 15.50 -1.51
CA GLY A 66 -4.48 16.84 -1.54
C GLY A 66 -3.91 17.33 -0.19
N THR A 67 -3.72 16.43 0.78
CA THR A 67 -3.08 16.77 2.07
C THR A 67 -1.57 16.55 2.10
N GLY A 68 -1.03 15.84 1.10
CA GLY A 68 0.36 15.38 1.07
C GLY A 68 0.59 14.03 1.80
N TYR A 69 -0.44 13.49 2.46
CA TYR A 69 -0.43 12.19 3.11
C TYR A 69 -1.16 11.12 2.27
N LEU A 70 -0.77 9.87 2.48
CA LEU A 70 -1.31 8.71 1.76
C LEU A 70 -1.82 7.67 2.78
N SER A 71 -3.05 7.21 2.60
CA SER A 71 -3.65 6.10 3.33
C SER A 71 -3.97 4.98 2.35
N ILE A 72 -3.23 3.88 2.46
CA ILE A 72 -3.45 2.67 1.66
C ILE A 72 -4.09 1.63 2.59
N LEU A 73 -5.07 0.87 2.10
CA LEU A 73 -5.58 -0.32 2.78
C LEU A 73 -4.84 -1.58 2.26
N PRO A 74 -3.86 -2.14 2.99
CA PRO A 74 -3.14 -3.33 2.58
C PRO A 74 -3.82 -4.62 3.07
N VAL A 75 -4.35 -5.42 2.15
CA VAL A 75 -4.91 -6.75 2.43
C VAL A 75 -4.43 -7.76 1.39
N ASP A 76 -3.20 -8.24 1.54
CA ASP A 76 -2.60 -9.36 0.80
C ASP A 76 -2.46 -10.64 1.66
N GLN A 77 -2.87 -10.53 2.94
CA GLN A 77 -2.76 -11.54 3.99
C GLN A 77 -3.41 -12.89 3.64
N GLY A 78 -4.43 -12.89 2.79
CA GLY A 78 -5.09 -14.13 2.36
C GLY A 78 -4.14 -15.13 1.71
N ILE A 79 -3.07 -14.66 1.05
CA ILE A 79 -1.98 -15.51 0.54
C ILE A 79 -0.87 -15.67 1.58
N GLU A 80 -0.48 -14.59 2.28
CA GLU A 80 0.62 -14.61 3.26
C GLU A 80 0.30 -15.39 4.56
N HIS A 81 -0.97 -15.65 4.88
CA HIS A 81 -1.36 -16.33 6.11
C HIS A 81 -2.50 -17.34 5.93
N SER A 82 -2.96 -17.57 4.69
CA SER A 82 -4.19 -18.29 4.32
C SER A 82 -5.49 -17.52 4.62
N ALA A 83 -6.50 -17.72 3.76
CA ALA A 83 -7.82 -17.13 3.92
C ALA A 83 -8.49 -17.50 5.26
N GLY A 84 -8.27 -18.72 5.76
CA GLY A 84 -8.82 -19.17 7.03
C GLY A 84 -8.30 -18.36 8.22
N ALA A 85 -6.98 -18.12 8.28
CA ALA A 85 -6.41 -17.33 9.37
C ALA A 85 -6.80 -15.84 9.26
N SER A 86 -6.84 -15.29 8.04
CA SER A 86 -7.09 -13.86 7.84
C SER A 86 -8.55 -13.46 7.94
N PHE A 87 -9.49 -14.29 7.46
CA PHE A 87 -10.87 -13.88 7.24
C PHE A 87 -11.89 -14.64 8.11
N ALA A 88 -11.52 -15.69 8.83
CA ALA A 88 -12.43 -16.34 9.77
C ALA A 88 -13.00 -15.41 10.87
N PRO A 89 -12.24 -14.41 11.40
CA PRO A 89 -12.81 -13.47 12.38
C PRO A 89 -13.94 -12.60 11.82
N ASN A 90 -13.96 -12.34 10.51
CA ASN A 90 -15.05 -11.64 9.83
C ASN A 90 -15.35 -12.31 8.48
N PRO A 91 -16.30 -13.28 8.45
CA PRO A 91 -16.55 -14.11 7.28
C PRO A 91 -16.95 -13.36 6.00
N ASP A 92 -17.45 -12.12 6.09
CA ASP A 92 -17.78 -11.32 4.91
C ASP A 92 -16.54 -11.09 4.02
N PHE A 93 -15.34 -11.08 4.61
CA PHE A 93 -14.08 -10.90 3.88
C PHE A 93 -13.61 -12.14 3.11
N PHE A 94 -14.34 -13.27 3.18
CA PHE A 94 -14.17 -14.35 2.21
C PHE A 94 -14.63 -13.93 0.80
N ASP A 95 -15.52 -12.95 0.66
CA ASP A 95 -15.73 -12.27 -0.63
C ASP A 95 -14.63 -11.21 -0.83
N PRO A 96 -13.74 -11.38 -1.82
CA PRO A 96 -12.66 -10.43 -2.07
C PRO A 96 -13.15 -9.01 -2.43
N GLU A 97 -14.41 -8.83 -2.84
CA GLU A 97 -14.96 -7.48 -3.10
C GLU A 97 -14.98 -6.63 -1.83
N MET A 98 -15.14 -7.25 -0.66
CA MET A 98 -15.25 -6.54 0.61
C MET A 98 -13.98 -5.76 0.97
N ILE A 99 -12.81 -6.25 0.54
CA ILE A 99 -11.54 -5.53 0.70
C ILE A 99 -11.60 -4.18 -0.04
N ILE A 100 -12.08 -4.19 -1.28
CA ILE A 100 -12.14 -3.00 -2.13
C ILE A 100 -13.25 -2.06 -1.65
N LYS A 101 -14.42 -2.60 -1.28
CA LYS A 101 -15.51 -1.81 -0.68
C LYS A 101 -15.07 -1.09 0.58
N LEU A 102 -14.40 -1.81 1.48
CA LEU A 102 -13.89 -1.23 2.72
C LEU A 102 -12.93 -0.07 2.41
N ALA A 103 -12.00 -0.23 1.47
CA ALA A 103 -11.08 0.85 1.09
C ALA A 103 -11.82 2.09 0.56
N VAL A 104 -12.83 1.89 -0.30
CA VAL A 104 -13.63 2.98 -0.87
C VAL A 104 -14.45 3.69 0.21
N GLU A 105 -15.18 2.93 1.04
CA GLU A 105 -16.03 3.48 2.12
C GLU A 105 -15.20 4.16 3.21
N SER A 106 -14.01 3.62 3.48
CA SER A 106 -13.05 4.21 4.42
C SER A 106 -12.38 5.46 3.86
N GLY A 107 -12.56 5.78 2.57
CA GLY A 107 -11.94 6.93 1.92
C GLY A 107 -10.42 6.79 1.82
N CYS A 108 -9.91 5.58 1.59
CA CYS A 108 -8.48 5.36 1.35
C CYS A 108 -8.04 5.98 0.02
N ASN A 109 -6.77 6.36 -0.06
CA ASN A 109 -6.14 6.84 -1.28
C ASN A 109 -5.91 5.71 -2.30
N ALA A 110 -5.69 4.49 -1.81
CA ALA A 110 -5.46 3.30 -2.64
C ALA A 110 -5.85 2.03 -1.86
N VAL A 111 -6.06 0.95 -2.60
CA VAL A 111 -6.19 -0.41 -2.04
C VAL A 111 -5.02 -1.27 -2.54
N ALA A 112 -4.38 -1.98 -1.62
CA ALA A 112 -3.27 -2.88 -1.91
C ALA A 112 -3.70 -4.33 -1.67
N SER A 113 -3.55 -5.19 -2.67
CA SER A 113 -3.86 -6.63 -2.55
C SER A 113 -3.20 -7.43 -3.68
N THR A 114 -3.44 -8.73 -3.71
CA THR A 114 -2.85 -9.67 -4.67
C THR A 114 -3.56 -9.61 -6.02
N PHE A 115 -2.91 -10.16 -7.06
CA PHE A 115 -3.47 -10.21 -8.42
C PHE A 115 -4.88 -10.79 -8.50
N GLY A 116 -5.15 -11.89 -7.81
CA GLY A 116 -6.45 -12.54 -7.87
C GLY A 116 -7.57 -11.65 -7.32
N VAL A 117 -7.34 -11.04 -6.16
CA VAL A 117 -8.33 -10.18 -5.49
C VAL A 117 -8.65 -8.95 -6.33
N LEU A 118 -7.62 -8.22 -6.78
CA LEU A 118 -7.82 -6.99 -7.55
C LEU A 118 -8.31 -7.30 -8.98
N GLY A 119 -7.79 -8.37 -9.59
CA GLY A 119 -8.13 -8.78 -10.96
C GLY A 119 -9.61 -9.11 -11.13
N LEU A 120 -10.23 -9.79 -10.14
CA LEU A 120 -11.65 -10.12 -10.15
C LEU A 120 -12.56 -8.89 -10.32
N TYR A 121 -12.13 -7.73 -9.83
CA TYR A 121 -12.98 -6.54 -9.77
C TYR A 121 -12.38 -5.30 -10.45
N ALA A 122 -11.31 -5.47 -11.21
CA ALA A 122 -10.59 -4.40 -11.89
C ALA A 122 -11.48 -3.50 -12.74
N ARG A 123 -12.31 -4.08 -13.62
CA ARG A 123 -13.20 -3.31 -14.48
C ARG A 123 -14.27 -2.53 -13.71
N LYS A 124 -14.62 -2.98 -12.49
CA LYS A 124 -15.61 -2.35 -11.62
C LYS A 124 -15.05 -1.21 -10.76
N TYR A 125 -13.77 -1.28 -10.36
CA TYR A 125 -13.20 -0.36 -9.37
C TYR A 125 -11.86 0.29 -9.73
N ALA A 126 -11.06 -0.23 -10.66
CA ALA A 126 -9.74 0.31 -10.95
C ALA A 126 -9.77 1.76 -11.46
N HIS A 127 -10.93 2.25 -11.93
CA HIS A 127 -11.17 3.65 -12.31
C HIS A 127 -11.73 4.52 -11.16
N LYS A 128 -12.15 3.92 -10.04
CA LYS A 128 -12.75 4.58 -8.87
C LYS A 128 -11.77 4.78 -7.72
N ILE A 129 -10.91 3.79 -7.50
CA ILE A 129 -9.84 3.84 -6.49
C ILE A 129 -8.54 3.29 -7.10
N PRO A 130 -7.40 3.95 -6.88
CA PRO A 130 -6.09 3.44 -7.27
C PRO A 130 -5.82 2.05 -6.69
N PHE A 131 -5.44 1.13 -7.57
CA PHE A 131 -4.98 -0.20 -7.21
C PHE A 131 -3.46 -0.23 -7.09
N LEU A 132 -2.99 -0.86 -6.00
CA LEU A 132 -1.59 -1.21 -5.78
C LEU A 132 -1.48 -2.73 -5.76
N VAL A 133 -0.95 -3.31 -6.83
CA VAL A 133 -0.90 -4.76 -7.00
C VAL A 133 0.38 -5.31 -6.36
N LYS A 134 0.24 -6.18 -5.37
CA LYS A 134 1.38 -6.88 -4.76
C LYS A 134 1.87 -7.97 -5.73
N ILE A 135 3.14 -7.93 -6.12
CA ILE A 135 3.67 -8.79 -7.21
C ILE A 135 4.51 -10.00 -6.78
N ASN A 136 4.92 -10.02 -5.52
CA ASN A 136 5.57 -11.19 -4.90
C ASN A 136 4.85 -11.58 -3.61
N HIS A 137 5.02 -12.82 -3.15
CA HIS A 137 4.49 -13.28 -1.87
C HIS A 137 5.46 -14.28 -1.21
N ASN A 138 5.24 -14.56 0.07
CA ASN A 138 5.97 -15.61 0.76
C ASN A 138 5.47 -17.02 0.38
N GLN A 139 6.36 -17.94 0.02
CA GLN A 139 6.00 -19.31 -0.35
C GLN A 139 5.59 -20.18 0.85
N LEU A 140 4.31 -20.13 1.23
CA LEU A 140 3.80 -20.84 2.42
C LEU A 140 3.06 -22.17 2.14
N LEU A 141 2.95 -22.59 0.88
CA LEU A 141 2.24 -23.82 0.49
C LEU A 141 3.15 -25.06 0.41
N SER A 142 4.33 -25.02 1.04
CA SER A 142 5.29 -26.13 1.10
C SER A 142 5.51 -26.61 2.54
N TYR A 143 5.84 -27.89 2.71
CA TYR A 143 6.25 -28.44 4.01
C TYR A 143 7.69 -29.02 3.93
N PRO A 144 8.65 -28.55 4.75
CA PRO A 144 8.51 -27.45 5.72
C PRO A 144 8.24 -26.11 5.02
N ASN A 145 7.66 -25.15 5.76
CA ASN A 145 7.40 -23.82 5.23
C ASN A 145 8.73 -23.16 4.83
N GLN A 146 8.71 -22.49 3.69
CA GLN A 146 9.83 -21.67 3.23
C GLN A 146 9.46 -20.19 3.41
N HIS A 147 10.45 -19.37 3.71
CA HIS A 147 10.28 -17.94 3.94
C HIS A 147 10.93 -17.12 2.82
N ASP A 148 10.62 -17.50 1.57
CA ASP A 148 11.16 -16.89 0.37
C ASP A 148 10.08 -16.09 -0.37
N GLN A 149 10.43 -14.86 -0.75
CA GLN A 149 9.58 -14.00 -1.57
C GLN A 149 9.79 -14.35 -3.03
N VAL A 150 8.73 -14.85 -3.66
CA VAL A 150 8.72 -15.25 -5.06
C VAL A 150 7.76 -14.39 -5.85
N LEU A 151 8.16 -13.98 -7.05
CA LEU A 151 7.27 -13.30 -7.98
C LEU A 151 6.14 -14.26 -8.39
N PHE A 152 4.89 -13.80 -8.28
CA PHE A 152 3.71 -14.60 -8.63
C PHE A 152 2.79 -13.93 -9.66
N GLY A 153 3.08 -12.69 -10.02
CA GLY A 153 2.47 -12.07 -11.17
C GLY A 153 3.36 -10.98 -11.76
N SER A 154 2.94 -10.49 -12.92
CA SER A 154 3.77 -9.62 -13.75
C SER A 154 3.33 -8.16 -13.70
N VAL A 155 4.30 -7.27 -13.92
CA VAL A 155 4.05 -5.84 -14.09
C VAL A 155 3.06 -5.59 -15.24
N ASP A 156 3.15 -6.36 -16.33
CA ASP A 156 2.23 -6.29 -17.46
C ASP A 156 0.78 -6.54 -17.04
N GLU A 157 0.52 -7.60 -16.29
CA GLU A 157 -0.84 -7.92 -15.82
C GLU A 157 -1.40 -6.81 -14.92
N ALA A 158 -0.56 -6.23 -14.05
CA ALA A 158 -0.96 -5.10 -13.21
C ALA A 158 -1.30 -3.87 -14.07
N TYR A 159 -0.50 -3.59 -15.09
CA TYR A 159 -0.76 -2.52 -16.04
C TYR A 159 -2.08 -2.73 -16.81
N GLN A 160 -2.30 -3.92 -17.37
CA GLN A 160 -3.54 -4.26 -18.11
C GLN A 160 -4.80 -4.21 -17.23
N MET A 161 -4.63 -4.41 -15.92
CA MET A 161 -5.69 -4.25 -14.91
C MET A 161 -6.11 -2.78 -14.73
N GLY A 162 -5.23 -1.84 -15.08
CA GLY A 162 -5.38 -0.42 -14.79
C GLY A 162 -4.83 -0.04 -13.40
N ALA A 163 -3.87 -0.79 -12.88
CA ALA A 163 -3.23 -0.49 -11.61
C ALA A 163 -2.50 0.87 -11.68
N ALA A 164 -2.56 1.60 -10.58
CA ALA A 164 -1.80 2.85 -10.43
C ALA A 164 -0.39 2.57 -9.90
N ALA A 165 -0.22 1.46 -9.19
CA ALA A 165 1.03 1.06 -8.57
C ALA A 165 1.20 -0.46 -8.54
N VAL A 166 2.45 -0.88 -8.40
CA VAL A 166 2.81 -2.22 -7.96
C VAL A 166 3.52 -2.14 -6.61
N GLY A 167 3.49 -3.21 -5.83
CA GLY A 167 4.27 -3.29 -4.60
C GLY A 167 4.93 -4.64 -4.42
N ALA A 168 6.01 -4.66 -3.65
CA ALA A 168 6.79 -5.86 -3.40
C ALA A 168 7.37 -5.91 -1.98
N THR A 169 7.73 -7.10 -1.52
CA THR A 169 8.40 -7.32 -0.24
C THR A 169 9.79 -7.86 -0.48
N ILE A 170 10.78 -7.31 0.20
CA ILE A 170 12.14 -7.84 0.24
C ILE A 170 12.45 -8.16 1.70
N TYR A 171 12.89 -9.39 1.98
CA TYR A 171 13.38 -9.77 3.30
C TYR A 171 14.89 -9.54 3.37
N PHE A 172 15.29 -8.31 3.71
CA PHE A 172 16.70 -7.96 3.89
C PHE A 172 17.37 -8.84 4.94
N GLY A 173 18.55 -9.37 4.61
CA GLY A 173 19.32 -10.26 5.48
C GLY A 173 18.94 -11.74 5.38
N SER A 174 17.92 -12.10 4.59
CA SER A 174 17.65 -13.50 4.24
C SER A 174 18.68 -14.02 3.23
N GLU A 175 18.83 -15.34 3.14
CA GLU A 175 19.71 -16.02 2.16
C GLU A 175 19.39 -15.57 0.72
N GLU A 176 18.10 -15.44 0.41
CA GLU A 176 17.58 -15.07 -0.91
C GLU A 176 17.54 -13.54 -1.15
N SER A 177 17.96 -12.72 -0.18
CA SER A 177 17.79 -11.26 -0.24
C SER A 177 18.42 -10.63 -1.48
N ASN A 178 19.59 -11.09 -1.92
CA ASN A 178 20.26 -10.58 -3.13
C ASN A 178 19.43 -10.85 -4.41
N ARG A 179 18.81 -12.03 -4.50
CA ARG A 179 17.93 -12.39 -5.62
C ARG A 179 16.69 -11.50 -5.62
N GLN A 180 16.03 -11.39 -4.47
CA GLN A 180 14.83 -10.56 -4.28
C GLN A 180 15.11 -9.08 -4.63
N ILE A 181 16.23 -8.52 -4.18
CA ILE A 181 16.63 -7.14 -4.52
C ILE A 181 16.75 -6.97 -6.03
N THR A 182 17.41 -7.91 -6.72
CA THR A 182 17.62 -7.84 -8.17
C THR A 182 16.31 -7.96 -8.93
N GLU A 183 15.48 -8.94 -8.58
CA GLU A 183 14.16 -9.18 -9.19
C GLU A 183 13.24 -7.97 -9.03
N ILE A 184 13.14 -7.43 -7.81
CA ILE A 184 12.29 -6.27 -7.53
C ILE A 184 12.85 -5.00 -8.19
N SER A 185 14.17 -4.83 -8.26
CA SER A 185 14.77 -3.70 -8.99
C SER A 185 14.38 -3.70 -10.47
N HIS A 186 14.45 -4.87 -11.14
CA HIS A 186 14.02 -5.00 -12.52
C HIS A 186 12.51 -4.77 -12.69
N ALA A 187 11.69 -5.36 -11.82
CA ALA A 187 10.24 -5.19 -11.87
C ALA A 187 9.82 -3.72 -11.64
N PHE A 188 10.46 -3.02 -10.71
CA PHE A 188 10.15 -1.62 -10.41
C PHE A 188 10.59 -0.68 -11.53
N ALA A 189 11.78 -0.93 -12.12
CA ALA A 189 12.20 -0.19 -13.30
C ALA A 189 11.18 -0.33 -14.45
N TYR A 190 10.72 -1.56 -14.71
CA TYR A 190 9.72 -1.80 -15.75
C TYR A 190 8.35 -1.20 -15.42
N ALA A 191 7.93 -1.25 -14.16
CA ALA A 191 6.71 -0.57 -13.70
C ALA A 191 6.76 0.94 -13.94
N HIS A 192 7.93 1.57 -13.73
CA HIS A 192 8.11 2.98 -14.02
C HIS A 192 8.02 3.26 -15.53
N GLU A 193 8.58 2.42 -16.40
CA GLU A 193 8.43 2.57 -17.86
C GLU A 193 6.96 2.58 -18.29
N LEU A 194 6.12 1.74 -17.66
CA LEU A 194 4.68 1.70 -17.89
C LEU A 194 3.88 2.76 -17.13
N GLY A 195 4.55 3.59 -16.31
CA GLY A 195 3.94 4.72 -15.63
C GLY A 195 3.33 4.40 -14.26
N MET A 196 3.59 3.24 -13.69
CA MET A 196 3.07 2.87 -12.37
C MET A 196 4.00 3.36 -11.25
N ALA A 197 3.41 3.73 -10.11
CA ALA A 197 4.17 3.93 -8.89
C ALA A 197 4.64 2.58 -8.31
N THR A 198 5.62 2.61 -7.41
CA THR A 198 6.20 1.41 -6.80
C THR A 198 6.28 1.57 -5.29
N VAL A 199 5.89 0.54 -4.53
CA VAL A 199 5.87 0.53 -3.06
C VAL A 199 6.59 -0.68 -2.49
#